data_AF-A0A8T4FAZ7-F1
#
_entry.id   AF-A0A8T4FAZ7-F1
#
_cell.length_a   1.000
_cell.length_b   1.000
_cell.length_c   1.000
_cell.angle_alpha   90.00
_cell.angle_beta   90.00
_cell.angle_gamma   90.00
#
_symmetry.space_group_name_H-M   'P 1'
#
loop_
_entity.id
_entity.type
_entity.pdbx_description
1 polymer ?
#
loop_
_entity_poly.entity_id
_entity_poly.type
_entity_poly.pdbx_seq_one_letter_code
_entity_poly.pdbx_strand_id
1 'polypeptide(L)'
;MFVAFAVLLVTAGIVGGWQVYKRVSAPSALPPPDGPWPGTGMVSVYLCLEDSPFPTCKNKAFTHAQQQAVASVLRAHPAAYDLVFKSELQMQREFVAAAPQMAGKVHVGDLPPAFQAKLKAVDWSTLVAQLEALPGVANVIALKTMFWTGKADVVVGLCRSDTAAERAEPFSWGPSACAAPDRYPSPAERQVILERIVAVPGVVKVYYEDPDHARRVYEHEMGTSGTSTRIGVPGAFWISFGGQRPVEAVKKALDGLPGVAVVAPVLPD
;
A
#
# COMPACT_ATOMS: atom_id res chain seq x y z
N MET A 1 -34.61 34.70 -48.61
CA MET A 1 -34.91 33.87 -47.41
C MET A 1 -34.08 32.58 -47.41
N PHE A 2 -32.74 32.66 -47.51
CA PHE A 2 -31.84 31.48 -47.58
C PHE A 2 -30.54 31.63 -46.74
N VAL A 3 -30.32 32.79 -46.11
CA VAL A 3 -29.06 33.10 -45.39
C VAL A 3 -29.08 32.61 -43.93
N ALA A 4 -30.27 32.34 -43.36
CA ALA A 4 -30.40 31.94 -41.95
C ALA A 4 -30.03 30.47 -41.67
N PHE A 5 -30.03 29.58 -42.67
CA PHE A 5 -29.74 28.15 -42.47
C PHE A 5 -28.24 27.80 -42.48
N ALA A 6 -27.41 28.60 -43.15
CA ALA A 6 -25.97 28.33 -43.27
C ALA A 6 -25.20 28.60 -41.96
N VAL A 7 -25.63 29.56 -41.15
CA VAL A 7 -24.97 29.92 -39.88
C VAL A 7 -25.19 28.85 -38.79
N LEU A 8 -26.34 28.17 -38.79
CA LEU A 8 -26.66 27.12 -37.81
C LEU A 8 -25.87 25.82 -38.00
N LEU A 9 -25.49 25.48 -39.23
CA LEU A 9 -24.72 24.27 -39.51
C LEU A 9 -23.23 24.42 -39.15
N VAL A 10 -22.67 25.62 -39.30
CA VAL A 10 -21.27 25.90 -38.94
C VAL A 10 -21.09 25.91 -37.42
N THR A 11 -22.02 26.48 -36.65
CA THR A 11 -21.94 26.48 -35.17
C THR A 11 -22.16 25.08 -34.58
N ALA A 12 -23.10 24.29 -35.13
CA ALA A 12 -23.31 22.91 -34.71
C ALA A 12 -22.09 22.00 -35.01
N GLY A 13 -21.42 22.20 -36.15
CA GLY A 13 -20.20 21.48 -36.50
C GLY A 13 -19.00 21.83 -35.61
N ILE A 14 -18.85 23.10 -35.22
CA ILE A 14 -17.79 23.55 -34.31
C ILE A 14 -18.02 23.01 -32.88
N VAL A 15 -19.26 23.07 -32.37
CA VAL A 15 -19.58 22.55 -31.02
C VAL A 15 -19.49 21.02 -30.99
N GLY A 16 -19.98 20.32 -32.02
CA GLY A 16 -19.87 18.86 -32.14
C GLY A 16 -18.43 18.39 -32.30
N GLY A 17 -17.64 19.06 -33.15
CA GLY A 17 -16.21 18.78 -33.33
C GLY A 17 -15.40 19.03 -32.05
N TRP A 18 -15.72 20.08 -31.29
CA TRP A 18 -15.04 20.39 -30.03
C TRP A 18 -15.36 19.39 -28.90
N GLN A 19 -16.60 18.91 -28.82
CA GLN A 19 -17.02 17.86 -27.89
C GLN A 19 -16.32 16.51 -28.20
N VAL A 20 -16.23 16.14 -29.47
CA VAL A 20 -15.52 14.93 -29.90
C VAL A 20 -14.02 15.07 -29.67
N TYR A 21 -13.42 16.22 -29.99
CA TYR A 21 -12.01 16.51 -29.73
C TYR A 21 -11.66 16.42 -28.24
N LYS A 22 -12.52 16.96 -27.35
CA LYS A 22 -12.35 16.84 -25.89
C LYS A 22 -12.44 15.40 -25.40
N ARG A 23 -13.32 14.57 -25.98
CA ARG A 23 -13.40 13.15 -25.63
C ARG A 23 -12.19 12.34 -26.07
N VAL A 24 -11.62 12.65 -27.23
CA VAL A 24 -10.44 11.95 -27.76
C VAL A 24 -9.15 12.41 -27.06
N SER A 25 -9.12 13.66 -26.58
CA SER A 25 -7.95 14.25 -25.90
C SER A 25 -8.00 14.13 -24.37
N ALA A 26 -9.05 13.52 -23.82
CA ALA A 26 -9.16 13.34 -22.38
C ALA A 26 -8.03 12.43 -21.88
N PRO A 27 -7.32 12.80 -20.80
CA PRO A 27 -6.32 11.94 -20.21
C PRO A 27 -6.94 10.59 -19.84
N SER A 28 -6.28 9.51 -20.21
CA SER A 28 -6.66 8.14 -19.81
C SER A 28 -5.54 7.54 -18.95
N ALA A 29 -5.91 6.95 -17.82
CA ALA A 29 -4.97 6.16 -17.02
C ALA A 29 -4.66 4.83 -17.73
N LEU A 30 -3.43 4.35 -17.54
CA LEU A 30 -2.99 3.05 -18.02
C LEU A 30 -3.56 1.93 -17.11
N PRO A 31 -3.80 0.72 -17.65
CA PRO A 31 -4.06 -0.43 -16.79
C PRO A 31 -2.81 -0.78 -15.96
N PRO A 32 -2.94 -1.48 -14.82
CA PRO A 32 -1.78 -1.95 -14.07
C PRO A 32 -0.87 -2.82 -14.94
N PRO A 33 0.45 -2.77 -14.76
CA PRO A 33 1.36 -3.68 -15.45
C PRO A 33 1.06 -5.14 -15.07
N ASP A 34 1.22 -6.09 -15.99
CA ASP A 34 0.99 -7.50 -15.68
C ASP A 34 2.11 -8.13 -14.81
N GLY A 35 3.31 -7.51 -14.78
CA GLY A 35 4.45 -8.01 -14.02
C GLY A 35 5.74 -7.19 -14.19
N PRO A 36 6.90 -7.70 -13.70
CA PRO A 36 7.00 -8.87 -12.83
C PRO A 36 6.50 -8.55 -11.41
N TRP A 37 5.93 -9.57 -10.78
CA TRP A 37 5.56 -9.57 -9.37
C TRP A 37 6.83 -9.80 -8.54
N PRO A 38 7.12 -8.96 -7.53
CA PRO A 38 8.32 -9.13 -6.72
C PRO A 38 8.33 -10.46 -5.98
N GLY A 39 9.41 -11.23 -6.11
CA GLY A 39 9.63 -12.44 -5.32
C GLY A 39 10.33 -12.18 -3.98
N THR A 40 10.99 -11.04 -3.86
CA THR A 40 11.72 -10.58 -2.67
C THR A 40 10.78 -10.11 -1.58
N GLY A 41 11.31 -9.94 -0.37
CA GLY A 41 10.57 -9.36 0.75
C GLY A 41 11.39 -9.28 2.02
N MET A 42 10.71 -9.04 3.12
CA MET A 42 11.29 -9.01 4.46
C MET A 42 10.50 -9.93 5.39
N VAL A 43 11.21 -10.61 6.28
CA VAL A 43 10.62 -11.29 7.44
C VAL A 43 11.04 -10.59 8.72
N SER A 44 10.09 -10.37 9.62
CA SER A 44 10.31 -9.94 11.00
C SER A 44 9.88 -11.07 11.94
N VAL A 45 10.84 -11.63 12.69
CA VAL A 45 10.61 -12.68 13.67
C VAL A 45 10.68 -12.05 15.06
N TYR A 46 9.52 -11.86 15.68
CA TYR A 46 9.38 -11.27 17.01
C TYR A 46 9.57 -12.34 18.08
N LEU A 47 10.33 -12.02 19.12
CA LEU A 47 10.61 -12.95 20.21
C LEU A 47 9.64 -12.76 21.38
N CYS A 48 9.41 -13.83 22.13
CA CYS A 48 8.52 -13.81 23.29
C CYS A 48 9.06 -12.95 24.44
N LEU A 49 8.24 -12.06 24.97
CA LEU A 49 8.42 -11.41 26.27
C LEU A 49 7.53 -12.08 27.33
N GLU A 50 7.78 -11.81 28.61
CA GLU A 50 7.00 -12.38 29.72
C GLU A 50 5.50 -12.04 29.64
N ASP A 51 5.17 -10.85 29.14
CA ASP A 51 3.83 -10.31 28.99
C ASP A 51 3.31 -10.36 27.54
N SER A 52 4.00 -11.09 26.66
CA SER A 52 3.57 -11.25 25.27
C SER A 52 2.16 -11.85 25.19
N PRO A 53 1.23 -11.23 24.43
CA PRO A 53 -0.16 -11.68 24.34
C PRO A 53 -0.33 -12.96 23.50
N PHE A 54 0.77 -13.51 22.97
CA PHE A 54 0.75 -14.65 22.06
C PHE A 54 0.71 -15.97 22.87
N PRO A 55 -0.28 -16.85 22.66
CA PRO A 55 -0.40 -18.11 23.39
C PRO A 55 0.83 -19.02 23.32
N THR A 56 1.61 -18.93 22.24
CA THR A 56 2.88 -19.67 22.07
C THR A 56 3.92 -19.33 23.14
N CYS A 57 3.90 -18.10 23.66
CA CYS A 57 4.87 -17.62 24.63
C CYS A 57 4.61 -18.13 26.05
N LYS A 58 3.37 -18.51 26.38
CA LYS A 58 3.00 -19.06 27.71
C LYS A 58 3.52 -18.21 28.88
N ASN A 59 3.47 -16.89 28.73
CA ASN A 59 4.00 -15.89 29.67
C ASN A 59 5.48 -16.11 30.05
N LYS A 60 6.32 -16.49 29.08
CA LYS A 60 7.76 -16.69 29.25
C LYS A 60 8.53 -15.88 28.24
N ALA A 61 9.53 -15.15 28.73
CA ALA A 61 10.52 -14.54 27.86
C ALA A 61 11.35 -15.59 27.11
N PHE A 62 11.82 -15.21 25.92
CA PHE A 62 12.76 -16.00 25.14
C PHE A 62 14.08 -16.18 25.89
N THR A 63 14.76 -17.31 25.68
CA THR A 63 16.10 -17.55 26.21
C THR A 63 17.18 -17.19 25.20
N HIS A 64 18.41 -16.95 25.66
CA HIS A 64 19.54 -16.70 24.75
C HIS A 64 19.75 -17.84 23.74
N ALA A 65 19.55 -19.10 24.15
CA ALA A 65 19.62 -20.26 23.25
C ALA A 65 18.54 -20.22 22.16
N GLN A 66 17.32 -19.79 22.50
CA GLN A 66 16.23 -19.60 21.53
C GLN A 66 16.52 -18.46 20.55
N GLN A 67 17.02 -17.33 21.05
CA GLN A 67 17.47 -16.22 20.20
C GLN A 67 18.56 -16.68 19.21
N GLN A 68 19.54 -17.46 19.68
CA GLN A 68 20.59 -18.02 18.83
C GLN A 68 20.06 -19.04 17.81
N ALA A 69 19.05 -19.83 18.18
CA ALA A 69 18.41 -20.77 17.26
C ALA A 69 17.73 -20.04 16.10
N VAL A 70 16.94 -19.00 16.38
CA VAL A 70 16.31 -18.15 15.36
C VAL A 70 17.35 -17.52 14.43
N ALA A 71 18.40 -16.92 15.02
CA ALA A 71 19.49 -16.33 14.24
C ALA A 71 20.18 -17.36 13.34
N SER A 72 20.38 -18.58 13.82
CA SER A 72 21.05 -19.64 13.07
C SER A 72 20.20 -20.11 11.89
N VAL A 73 18.89 -20.29 12.07
CA VAL A 73 17.97 -20.64 10.97
C VAL A 73 17.98 -19.56 9.89
N LEU A 74 17.87 -18.28 10.27
CA LEU A 74 17.87 -17.18 9.30
C LEU A 74 19.21 -17.03 8.58
N ARG A 75 20.35 -17.15 9.28
CA ARG A 75 21.69 -17.08 8.65
C ARG A 75 21.98 -18.24 7.72
N ALA A 76 21.49 -19.43 8.04
CA ALA A 76 21.68 -20.62 7.23
C ALA A 76 20.78 -20.62 5.98
N HIS A 77 19.76 -19.75 5.94
CA HIS A 77 18.83 -19.72 4.82
C HIS A 77 19.48 -19.07 3.58
N PRO A 78 19.59 -19.79 2.43
CA PRO A 78 20.37 -19.33 1.27
C PRO A 78 19.81 -18.07 0.59
N ALA A 79 18.53 -17.79 0.80
CA ALA A 79 17.87 -16.59 0.27
C ALA A 79 17.97 -15.36 1.19
N ALA A 80 18.39 -15.53 2.45
CA ALA A 80 18.43 -14.44 3.42
C ALA A 80 19.65 -13.54 3.21
N TYR A 81 19.44 -12.23 3.32
CA TYR A 81 20.46 -11.19 3.34
C TYR A 81 20.01 -10.05 4.26
N ASP A 82 20.93 -9.15 4.61
CA ASP A 82 20.66 -8.03 5.53
C ASP A 82 19.95 -8.44 6.84
N LEU A 83 20.41 -9.54 7.45
CA LEU A 83 19.90 -9.98 8.75
C LEU A 83 20.39 -9.05 9.85
N VAL A 84 19.45 -8.46 10.58
CA VAL A 84 19.71 -7.58 11.73
C VAL A 84 18.87 -8.03 12.92
N PHE A 85 19.47 -8.00 14.11
CA PHE A 85 18.72 -8.09 15.36
C PHE A 85 18.39 -6.68 15.85
N LYS A 86 17.14 -6.44 16.23
CA LYS A 86 16.66 -5.17 16.77
C LYS A 86 16.19 -5.38 18.20
N SER A 87 16.76 -4.61 19.12
CA SER A 87 16.30 -4.56 20.51
C SER A 87 14.95 -3.84 20.61
N GLU A 88 14.26 -3.98 21.74
CA GLU A 88 13.00 -3.27 22.01
C GLU A 88 13.14 -1.75 21.85
N LEU A 89 14.26 -1.18 22.32
CA LEU A 89 14.54 0.24 22.16
C LEU A 89 14.71 0.64 20.68
N GLN A 90 15.35 -0.20 19.87
CA GLN A 90 15.49 0.05 18.43
C GLN A 90 14.13 -0.05 17.73
N MET A 91 13.34 -1.08 18.04
CA MET A 91 12.00 -1.27 17.52
C MET A 91 11.08 -0.09 17.87
N GLN A 92 11.12 0.38 19.12
CA GLN A 92 10.35 1.54 19.58
C GLN A 92 10.76 2.83 18.86
N ARG A 93 12.05 3.08 18.71
CA ARG A 93 12.54 4.28 18.00
C ARG A 93 12.12 4.27 16.53
N GLU A 94 12.27 3.14 15.85
CA GLU A 94 11.88 3.03 14.45
C GLU A 94 10.36 3.13 14.27
N PHE A 95 9.58 2.51 15.16
CA PHE A 95 8.13 2.63 15.13
C PHE A 95 7.67 4.09 15.32
N VAL A 96 8.24 4.80 16.31
CA VAL A 96 7.92 6.22 16.53
C VAL A 96 8.38 7.09 15.36
N ALA A 97 9.51 6.77 14.72
CA ALA A 97 9.96 7.47 13.52
C ALA A 97 9.01 7.26 12.33
N ALA A 98 8.48 6.05 12.17
CA ALA A 98 7.51 5.71 11.13
C ALA A 98 6.09 6.21 11.43
N ALA A 99 5.73 6.34 12.72
CA ALA A 99 4.44 6.80 13.20
C ALA A 99 4.59 7.90 14.27
N PRO A 100 5.00 9.13 13.90
CA PRO A 100 5.23 10.21 14.87
C PRO A 100 4.01 10.55 15.74
N GLN A 101 2.79 10.31 15.26
CA GLN A 101 1.53 10.45 16.02
C GLN A 101 1.39 9.48 17.20
N MET A 102 2.24 8.45 17.25
CA MET A 102 2.34 7.47 18.34
C MET A 102 3.47 7.81 19.32
N ALA A 103 4.22 8.90 19.10
CA ALA A 103 5.23 9.38 20.04
C ALA A 103 4.60 9.61 21.43
N GLY A 104 5.24 9.05 22.47
CA GLY A 104 4.75 9.12 23.86
C GLY A 104 3.58 8.18 24.18
N LYS A 105 3.07 7.40 23.21
CA LYS A 105 2.07 6.34 23.43
C LYS A 105 2.66 4.93 23.40
N VAL A 106 3.82 4.78 22.76
CA VAL A 106 4.56 3.52 22.67
C VAL A 106 5.85 3.63 23.48
N HIS A 107 5.99 2.73 24.44
CA HIS A 107 7.09 2.64 25.38
C HIS A 107 7.99 1.45 25.05
N VAL A 108 9.17 1.42 25.66
CA VAL A 108 10.03 0.22 25.64
C VAL A 108 9.28 -0.88 26.41
N GLY A 109 9.27 -2.11 25.89
CA GLY A 109 8.42 -3.20 26.36
C GLY A 109 7.18 -3.44 25.49
N ASP A 110 6.59 -2.38 24.93
CA ASP A 110 5.38 -2.51 24.10
C ASP A 110 5.64 -3.21 22.76
N LEU A 111 6.89 -3.15 22.26
CA LEU A 111 7.32 -3.78 21.02
C LEU A 111 8.40 -4.82 21.31
N PRO A 112 8.14 -6.12 21.07
CA PRO A 112 9.12 -7.16 21.29
C PRO A 112 10.37 -6.98 20.41
N PRO A 113 11.55 -7.45 20.87
CA PRO A 113 12.73 -7.47 20.03
C PRO A 113 12.51 -8.44 18.87
N ALA A 114 13.17 -8.17 17.74
CA ALA A 114 12.95 -8.92 16.52
C ALA A 114 14.23 -9.16 15.73
N PHE A 115 14.27 -10.29 15.01
CA PHE A 115 15.16 -10.45 13.87
C PHE A 115 14.45 -9.96 12.62
N GLN A 116 15.11 -9.12 11.84
CA GLN A 116 14.65 -8.70 10.52
C GLN A 116 15.64 -9.17 9.47
N ALA A 117 15.15 -9.82 8.42
CA ALA A 117 15.97 -10.23 7.30
C ALA A 117 15.26 -9.91 5.99
N LYS A 118 16.01 -9.41 5.01
CA LYS A 118 15.56 -9.37 3.62
C LYS A 118 15.77 -10.74 2.98
N LEU A 119 14.87 -11.14 2.11
CA LEU A 119 14.86 -12.45 1.48
C LEU A 119 14.71 -12.27 -0.03
N LYS A 120 15.47 -13.07 -0.78
CA LYS A 120 15.19 -13.35 -2.20
C LYS A 120 13.89 -14.16 -2.31
N ALA A 121 13.55 -14.58 -3.53
CA ALA A 121 12.41 -15.47 -3.74
C ALA A 121 12.53 -16.75 -2.90
N VAL A 122 11.50 -17.00 -2.09
CA VAL A 122 11.36 -18.17 -1.21
C VAL A 122 9.93 -18.69 -1.24
N ASP A 123 9.75 -19.92 -0.77
CA ASP A 123 8.44 -20.39 -0.34
C ASP A 123 8.11 -19.76 1.02
N TRP A 124 7.36 -18.66 0.97
CA TRP A 124 7.06 -17.83 2.13
C TRP A 124 6.25 -18.56 3.19
N SER A 125 5.26 -19.38 2.81
CA SER A 125 4.40 -20.07 3.78
C SER A 125 5.20 -21.14 4.54
N THR A 126 6.04 -21.89 3.84
CA THR A 126 6.94 -22.87 4.45
C THR A 126 7.94 -22.21 5.39
N LEU A 127 8.56 -21.10 4.98
CA LEU A 127 9.51 -20.36 5.82
C LEU A 127 8.84 -19.80 7.08
N VAL A 128 7.67 -19.17 6.94
CA VAL A 128 6.92 -18.62 8.08
C VAL A 128 6.56 -19.73 9.05
N ALA A 129 5.97 -20.83 8.59
CA ALA A 129 5.61 -21.97 9.44
C ALA A 129 6.83 -22.56 10.16
N GLN A 130 7.99 -22.66 9.49
CA GLN A 130 9.23 -23.13 10.12
C GLN A 130 9.69 -22.19 11.24
N LEU A 131 9.64 -20.87 11.02
CA LEU A 131 10.06 -19.87 12.00
C LEU A 131 9.09 -19.79 13.19
N GLU A 132 7.78 -19.84 12.95
CA GLU A 132 6.75 -19.85 13.99
C GLU A 132 6.84 -21.07 14.90
N ALA A 133 7.29 -22.21 14.37
CA ALA A 133 7.49 -23.42 15.15
C ALA A 133 8.70 -23.35 16.10
N LEU A 134 9.57 -22.35 15.98
CA LEU A 134 10.75 -22.22 16.84
C LEU A 134 10.36 -21.78 18.26
N PRO A 135 10.87 -22.46 19.32
CA PRO A 135 10.65 -22.01 20.68
C PRO A 135 11.16 -20.60 20.93
N GLY A 136 10.39 -19.78 21.63
CA GLY A 136 10.73 -18.39 21.95
C GLY A 136 10.35 -17.38 20.86
N VAL A 137 9.73 -17.82 19.76
CA VAL A 137 9.12 -16.94 18.75
C VAL A 137 7.68 -16.63 19.15
N ALA A 138 7.36 -15.33 19.18
CA ALA A 138 6.03 -14.82 19.49
C ALA A 138 5.16 -14.74 18.24
N ASN A 139 5.71 -14.18 17.17
CA ASN A 139 5.02 -13.96 15.91
C ASN A 139 6.03 -13.82 14.77
N VAL A 140 5.62 -14.17 13.55
CA VAL A 140 6.40 -13.98 12.33
C VAL A 140 5.58 -13.15 11.36
N ILE A 141 6.10 -12.00 10.96
CA ILE A 141 5.49 -11.16 9.93
C ILE A 141 6.35 -11.23 8.68
N ALA A 142 5.79 -11.77 7.60
CA ALA A 142 6.40 -11.76 6.29
C ALA A 142 5.68 -10.75 5.39
N LEU A 143 6.43 -9.83 4.80
CA LEU A 143 5.92 -8.85 3.85
C LEU A 143 6.75 -8.97 2.59
N LYS A 144 6.11 -9.35 1.48
CA LYS A 144 6.81 -9.31 0.18
C LYS A 144 7.01 -7.86 -0.25
N THR A 145 8.03 -7.63 -1.06
CA THR A 145 8.26 -6.34 -1.71
C THR A 145 6.98 -5.90 -2.40
N MET A 146 6.61 -4.63 -2.19
CA MET A 146 5.38 -4.09 -2.75
C MET A 146 5.40 -4.16 -4.28
N PHE A 147 4.29 -4.57 -4.90
CA PHE A 147 4.18 -4.71 -6.34
C PHE A 147 4.55 -3.42 -7.08
N TRP A 148 4.16 -2.28 -6.51
CA TRP A 148 4.35 -0.96 -7.11
C TRP A 148 5.74 -0.35 -6.87
N THR A 149 6.61 -1.00 -6.09
CA THR A 149 7.99 -0.55 -5.91
C THR A 149 8.71 -0.50 -7.26
N GLY A 150 9.30 0.67 -7.57
CA GLY A 150 10.00 0.94 -8.83
C GLY A 150 9.07 1.14 -10.05
N LYS A 151 7.76 1.00 -9.89
CA LYS A 151 6.76 1.22 -10.96
C LYS A 151 6.02 2.54 -10.79
N ALA A 152 5.85 2.98 -9.55
CA ALA A 152 5.23 4.24 -9.18
C ALA A 152 5.97 4.88 -8.00
N ASP A 153 5.79 6.19 -7.86
CA ASP A 153 6.39 7.02 -6.81
C ASP A 153 5.36 7.47 -5.78
N VAL A 154 4.09 7.62 -6.20
CA VAL A 154 2.99 8.09 -5.36
C VAL A 154 1.76 7.23 -5.61
N VAL A 155 1.05 6.89 -4.54
CA VAL A 155 -0.28 6.28 -4.57
C VAL A 155 -1.33 7.29 -4.15
N VAL A 156 -2.45 7.29 -4.87
CA VAL A 156 -3.69 7.98 -4.50
C VAL A 156 -4.73 6.89 -4.27
N GLY A 157 -4.93 6.52 -3.01
CA GLY A 157 -5.94 5.54 -2.63
C GLY A 157 -7.33 6.15 -2.69
N LEU A 158 -8.28 5.44 -3.29
CA LEU A 158 -9.66 5.90 -3.42
C LEU A 158 -10.49 5.49 -2.21
N CYS A 159 -11.58 6.22 -1.97
CA CYS A 159 -12.56 5.85 -0.97
C CYS A 159 -13.17 4.48 -1.28
N ARG A 160 -13.43 3.70 -0.23
CA ARG A 160 -14.09 2.39 -0.31
C ARG A 160 -15.61 2.58 -0.46
N SER A 161 -16.29 1.53 -0.91
CA SER A 161 -17.77 1.45 -0.91
C SER A 161 -18.33 0.58 0.21
N ASP A 162 -17.50 0.20 1.18
CA ASP A 162 -17.85 -0.83 2.14
C ASP A 162 -18.71 -0.34 3.31
N THR A 163 -19.36 -1.30 3.97
CA THR A 163 -20.29 -1.04 5.07
C THR A 163 -19.56 -0.65 6.34
N ALA A 164 -20.30 -0.10 7.31
CA ALA A 164 -19.77 0.26 8.62
C ALA A 164 -19.00 -0.85 9.35
N ALA A 165 -19.30 -2.12 9.07
CA ALA A 165 -18.65 -3.28 9.68
C ALA A 165 -17.23 -3.53 9.14
N GLU A 166 -16.97 -3.25 7.87
CA GLU A 166 -15.62 -3.39 7.27
C GLU A 166 -14.69 -2.22 7.66
N ARG A 167 -15.26 -1.07 8.07
CA ARG A 167 -14.53 0.07 8.64
C ARG A 167 -13.90 -0.20 10.02
N ALA A 168 -14.30 -1.28 10.70
CA ALA A 168 -13.80 -1.62 12.04
C ALA A 168 -12.48 -2.39 12.05
N GLU A 169 -11.94 -2.75 10.87
CA GLU A 169 -10.69 -3.51 10.78
C GLU A 169 -9.45 -2.60 11.03
N PRO A 170 -8.51 -3.02 11.92
CA PRO A 170 -7.43 -2.17 12.44
C PRO A 170 -6.32 -1.84 11.42
N PHE A 171 -6.32 -2.46 10.23
CA PHE A 171 -5.35 -2.20 9.15
C PHE A 171 -5.88 -1.24 8.07
N SER A 172 -6.92 -0.47 8.39
CA SER A 172 -7.37 0.66 7.58
C SER A 172 -6.24 1.68 7.41
N TRP A 173 -5.89 2.01 6.16
CA TRP A 173 -4.95 3.08 5.82
C TRP A 173 -5.49 4.44 6.26
N GLY A 174 -5.29 4.79 7.54
CA GLY A 174 -5.51 6.11 8.11
C GLY A 174 -6.98 6.52 8.30
N PRO A 175 -7.23 7.63 9.03
CA PRO A 175 -8.56 8.23 9.09
C PRO A 175 -8.98 8.59 7.67
N SER A 176 -10.06 7.99 7.20
CA SER A 176 -10.57 8.22 5.86
C SER A 176 -10.86 9.72 5.69
N ALA A 177 -10.11 10.40 4.83
CA ALA A 177 -10.48 11.72 4.31
C ALA A 177 -11.79 11.67 3.49
N CYS A 178 -12.33 10.46 3.28
CA CYS A 178 -13.67 10.23 2.80
C CYS A 178 -14.65 10.92 3.75
N ALA A 179 -15.23 12.01 3.26
CA ALA A 179 -16.39 12.62 3.85
C ALA A 179 -17.63 11.84 3.40
N ALA A 180 -18.62 11.76 4.28
CA ALA A 180 -19.90 11.17 3.93
C ALA A 180 -20.51 11.84 2.67
N PRO A 181 -21.06 11.06 1.73
CA PRO A 181 -21.11 9.61 1.75
C PRO A 181 -19.75 8.98 1.40
N ASP A 182 -19.26 8.13 2.31
CA ASP A 182 -18.10 7.26 2.10
C ASP A 182 -18.46 6.26 1.01
N ARG A 183 -18.24 6.65 -0.25
CA ARG A 183 -18.51 5.79 -1.39
C ARG A 183 -17.34 5.76 -2.33
N TYR A 184 -17.22 4.63 -3.01
CA TYR A 184 -16.31 4.51 -4.13
C TYR A 184 -16.62 5.61 -5.16
N PRO A 185 -15.60 6.34 -5.65
CA PRO A 185 -15.83 7.41 -6.61
C PRO A 185 -16.48 6.85 -7.88
N SER A 186 -17.46 7.58 -8.40
CA SER A 186 -18.08 7.29 -9.69
C SER A 186 -17.06 7.40 -10.83
N PRO A 187 -17.31 6.83 -12.01
CA PRO A 187 -16.42 7.02 -13.16
C PRO A 187 -16.11 8.49 -13.47
N ALA A 188 -17.07 9.39 -13.31
CA ALA A 188 -16.88 10.82 -13.51
C ALA A 188 -15.95 11.46 -12.46
N GLU A 189 -16.11 11.09 -11.18
CA GLU A 189 -15.20 11.57 -10.13
C GLU A 189 -13.79 11.03 -10.31
N ARG A 190 -13.64 9.77 -10.71
CA ARG A 190 -12.32 9.21 -11.05
C ARG A 190 -11.67 9.96 -12.22
N GLN A 191 -12.45 10.39 -13.20
CA GLN A 191 -11.93 11.21 -14.30
C GLN A 191 -11.47 12.59 -13.80
N VAL A 192 -12.21 13.24 -12.91
CA VAL A 192 -11.80 14.51 -12.30
C VAL A 192 -10.51 14.34 -11.48
N ILE A 193 -10.40 13.26 -10.70
CA ILE A 193 -9.18 12.94 -9.95
C ILE A 193 -8.00 12.76 -10.92
N LEU A 194 -8.19 11.98 -11.99
CA LEU A 194 -7.16 11.77 -13.02
C LEU A 194 -6.72 13.09 -13.68
N GLU A 195 -7.66 13.95 -14.06
CA GLU A 195 -7.37 15.27 -14.65
C GLU A 195 -6.52 16.14 -13.70
N ARG A 196 -6.78 16.08 -12.40
CA ARG A 196 -6.00 16.80 -11.38
C ARG A 196 -4.61 16.21 -11.20
N ILE A 197 -4.48 14.88 -11.24
CA ILE A 197 -3.19 14.19 -11.19
C ILE A 197 -2.33 14.59 -12.39
N VAL A 198 -2.84 14.48 -13.62
CA VAL A 198 -2.03 14.77 -14.83
C VAL A 198 -1.64 16.24 -14.97
N ALA A 199 -2.36 17.14 -14.29
CA ALA A 199 -2.00 18.55 -14.22
C ALA A 199 -0.81 18.83 -13.27
N VAL A 200 -0.40 17.86 -12.46
CA VAL A 200 0.79 18.00 -11.59
C VAL A 200 2.05 17.95 -12.48
N PRO A 201 2.94 18.96 -12.40
CA PRO A 201 4.17 18.97 -13.20
C PRO A 201 5.05 17.75 -12.94
N GLY A 202 5.58 17.18 -14.02
CA GLY A 202 6.52 16.06 -13.97
C GLY A 202 5.89 14.66 -13.92
N VAL A 203 4.55 14.56 -13.91
CA VAL A 203 3.86 13.27 -14.09
C VAL A 203 4.20 12.69 -15.46
N VAL A 204 4.66 11.44 -15.48
CA VAL A 204 5.02 10.71 -16.71
C VAL A 204 4.00 9.64 -17.02
N LYS A 205 3.57 8.87 -16.01
CA LYS A 205 2.51 7.85 -16.16
C LYS A 205 1.58 7.88 -14.95
N VAL A 206 0.31 7.62 -15.23
CA VAL A 206 -0.71 7.34 -14.23
C VAL A 206 -1.33 5.99 -14.57
N TYR A 207 -1.28 5.06 -13.63
CA TYR A 207 -1.99 3.79 -13.71
C TYR A 207 -3.25 3.87 -12.86
N TYR A 208 -4.34 3.28 -13.34
CA TYR A 208 -5.52 3.04 -12.52
C TYR A 208 -5.55 1.57 -12.14
N GLU A 209 -5.48 1.31 -10.85
CA GLU A 209 -5.65 -0.01 -10.27
C GLU A 209 -7.10 -0.17 -9.82
N ASP A 210 -7.79 -1.13 -10.43
CA ASP A 210 -9.12 -1.51 -9.97
C ASP A 210 -9.07 -2.39 -8.70
N PRO A 211 -10.19 -2.50 -7.95
CA PRO A 211 -10.25 -3.31 -6.74
C PRO A 211 -9.83 -4.78 -6.91
N ASP A 212 -10.07 -5.39 -8.08
CA ASP A 212 -9.71 -6.78 -8.32
C ASP A 212 -8.20 -6.97 -8.46
N HIS A 213 -7.52 -6.03 -9.13
CA HIS A 213 -6.06 -5.99 -9.18
C HIS A 213 -5.47 -5.69 -7.80
N ALA A 214 -5.99 -4.66 -7.10
CA ALA A 214 -5.53 -4.28 -5.77
C ALA A 214 -5.62 -5.44 -4.77
N ARG A 215 -6.70 -6.24 -4.85
CA ARG A 215 -6.84 -7.47 -4.05
C ARG A 215 -5.75 -8.49 -4.36
N ARG A 216 -5.43 -8.73 -5.65
CA ARG A 216 -4.34 -9.67 -6.01
C ARG A 216 -2.98 -9.18 -5.53
N VAL A 217 -2.72 -7.87 -5.61
CA VAL A 217 -1.51 -7.24 -5.04
C VAL A 217 -1.43 -7.49 -3.55
N TYR A 218 -2.49 -7.21 -2.81
CA TYR A 218 -2.56 -7.43 -1.37
C TYR A 218 -2.34 -8.90 -0.98
N GLU A 219 -3.05 -9.83 -1.63
CA GLU A 219 -2.90 -11.28 -1.39
C GLU A 219 -1.48 -11.77 -1.67
N HIS A 220 -0.83 -11.24 -2.72
CA HIS A 220 0.56 -11.54 -3.03
C HIS A 220 1.49 -11.04 -1.94
N GLU A 221 1.37 -9.76 -1.57
CA GLU A 221 2.24 -9.09 -0.61
C GLU A 221 2.16 -9.70 0.79
N MET A 222 0.95 -10.05 1.22
CA MET A 222 0.68 -10.67 2.52
C MET A 222 0.87 -12.19 2.53
N GLY A 223 1.02 -12.82 1.36
CA GLY A 223 1.09 -14.29 1.25
C GLY A 223 -0.22 -15.00 1.61
N THR A 224 -1.35 -14.30 1.56
CA THR A 224 -2.67 -14.78 1.97
C THR A 224 -3.55 -15.10 0.76
N SER A 225 -3.35 -16.25 0.13
CA SER A 225 -4.20 -16.65 -1.01
C SER A 225 -5.62 -16.97 -0.54
N GLY A 226 -6.63 -16.23 -1.04
CA GLY A 226 -8.06 -16.58 -0.92
C GLY A 226 -8.74 -16.28 0.42
N THR A 227 -8.03 -15.74 1.43
CA THR A 227 -8.62 -15.33 2.72
C THR A 227 -9.01 -13.85 2.77
N SER A 228 -8.58 -13.05 1.79
CA SER A 228 -8.81 -11.60 1.70
C SER A 228 -10.23 -11.19 1.26
N THR A 229 -11.13 -12.14 0.98
CA THR A 229 -12.48 -11.84 0.43
C THR A 229 -13.34 -10.95 1.35
N ARG A 230 -12.94 -10.75 2.60
CA ARG A 230 -13.63 -9.88 3.57
C ARG A 230 -13.11 -8.44 3.61
N ILE A 231 -11.94 -8.16 3.03
CA ILE A 231 -11.36 -6.81 3.02
C ILE A 231 -11.57 -6.25 1.62
N GLY A 232 -12.56 -5.38 1.43
CA GLY A 232 -12.76 -4.65 0.18
C GLY A 232 -11.60 -3.71 -0.13
N VAL A 233 -10.54 -4.18 -0.79
CA VAL A 233 -9.39 -3.33 -1.16
C VAL A 233 -9.87 -2.27 -2.17
N PRO A 234 -9.82 -0.96 -1.86
CA PRO A 234 -10.24 0.06 -2.81
C PRO A 234 -9.26 0.11 -3.99
N GLY A 235 -9.76 0.53 -5.14
CA GLY A 235 -8.90 0.93 -6.25
C GLY A 235 -8.05 2.16 -5.92
N ALA A 236 -7.04 2.41 -6.73
CA ALA A 236 -6.07 3.48 -6.54
C ALA A 236 -5.56 4.03 -7.88
N PHE A 237 -5.03 5.25 -7.87
CA PHE A 237 -4.14 5.73 -8.92
C PHE A 237 -2.69 5.63 -8.48
N TRP A 238 -1.84 5.08 -9.34
CA TRP A 238 -0.41 4.96 -9.11
C TRP A 238 0.34 5.85 -10.09
N ILE A 239 1.17 6.75 -9.58
CA ILE A 239 1.74 7.85 -10.34
C ILE A 239 3.25 7.70 -10.38
N SER A 240 3.83 7.80 -11.58
CA SER A 240 5.29 7.86 -11.78
C SER A 240 5.70 9.24 -12.28
N PHE A 241 6.86 9.71 -11.82
CA PHE A 241 7.44 11.01 -12.16
C PHE A 241 8.79 10.83 -12.86
N GLY A 242 9.14 11.80 -13.72
CA GLY A 242 10.41 11.80 -14.47
C GLY A 242 11.61 12.32 -13.67
N GLY A 243 11.53 12.35 -12.33
CA GLY A 243 12.52 13.00 -11.48
C GLY A 243 12.14 12.99 -10.01
N GLN A 244 12.03 14.17 -9.39
CA GLN A 244 11.60 14.28 -7.99
C GLN A 244 10.22 13.65 -7.77
N ARG A 245 9.95 13.21 -6.53
CA ARG A 245 8.67 12.65 -6.09
C ARG A 245 7.85 13.72 -5.35
N PRO A 246 7.02 14.53 -6.03
CA PRO A 246 6.40 15.69 -5.41
C PRO A 246 5.10 15.31 -4.66
N VAL A 247 5.19 14.45 -3.64
CA VAL A 247 4.02 13.94 -2.88
C VAL A 247 3.13 15.07 -2.37
N GLU A 248 3.73 16.13 -1.83
CA GLU A 248 3.00 17.29 -1.30
C GLU A 248 2.27 18.09 -2.39
N ALA A 249 2.82 18.14 -3.63
CA ALA A 249 2.13 18.76 -4.75
C ALA A 249 0.90 17.94 -5.16
N VAL A 250 1.01 16.60 -5.14
CA VAL A 250 -0.13 15.71 -5.42
C VAL A 250 -1.20 15.85 -4.32
N LYS A 251 -0.80 15.84 -3.04
CA LYS A 251 -1.72 16.10 -1.92
C LYS A 251 -2.48 17.40 -2.11
N LYS A 252 -1.76 18.50 -2.38
CA LYS A 252 -2.37 19.82 -2.62
C LYS A 252 -3.30 19.83 -3.83
N ALA A 253 -2.95 19.13 -4.90
CA ALA A 253 -3.79 19.07 -6.11
C ALA A 253 -5.10 18.31 -5.90
N LEU A 254 -5.12 17.38 -4.93
CA LEU A 254 -6.26 16.50 -4.63
C LEU A 254 -6.99 16.85 -3.34
N ASP A 255 -6.55 17.88 -2.64
CA ASP A 255 -7.14 18.31 -1.38
C ASP A 255 -8.63 18.62 -1.52
N GLY A 256 -9.44 18.06 -0.62
CA GLY A 256 -10.90 18.21 -0.62
C GLY A 256 -11.65 17.54 -1.79
N LEU A 257 -10.98 16.80 -2.69
CA LEU A 257 -11.68 16.12 -3.79
C LEU A 257 -12.48 14.91 -3.28
N PRO A 258 -13.77 14.78 -3.66
CA PRO A 258 -14.56 13.61 -3.32
C PRO A 258 -13.94 12.31 -3.84
N GLY A 259 -13.93 11.28 -2.99
CA GLY A 259 -13.48 9.95 -3.38
C GLY A 259 -11.97 9.71 -3.26
N VAL A 260 -11.18 10.69 -2.79
CA VAL A 260 -9.77 10.50 -2.44
C VAL A 260 -9.66 10.20 -0.95
N ALA A 261 -9.10 9.03 -0.61
CA ALA A 261 -8.93 8.60 0.78
C ALA A 261 -7.55 8.97 1.32
N VAL A 262 -6.50 8.73 0.53
CA VAL A 262 -5.11 8.91 0.95
C VAL A 262 -4.22 9.27 -0.23
N VAL A 263 -3.19 10.07 0.03
CA VAL A 263 -2.08 10.31 -0.89
C VAL A 263 -0.78 10.06 -0.15
N ALA A 264 -0.01 9.07 -0.61
CA ALA A 264 1.18 8.59 0.08
C ALA A 264 2.33 8.31 -0.91
N PRO A 265 3.59 8.42 -0.47
CA PRO A 265 4.72 7.94 -1.27
C PRO A 265 4.67 6.41 -1.38
N VAL A 266 5.10 5.88 -2.52
CA VAL A 266 5.51 4.48 -2.62
C VAL A 266 6.90 4.37 -2.01
N LEU A 267 7.00 3.57 -0.94
CA LEU A 267 8.27 3.38 -0.24
C LEU A 267 9.25 2.60 -1.12
N PRO A 268 10.53 2.98 -1.16
CA PRO A 268 11.57 2.14 -1.73
C PRO A 268 11.77 0.88 -0.86
N ASP A 269 12.38 -0.15 -1.46
CA ASP A 269 12.80 -1.37 -0.75
C ASP A 269 13.89 -1.14 0.30
#